data_AF-A0A1V4TMA4-F1
#
_entry.id   AF-A0A1V4TMA4-F1
#
_cell.length_a   1.000
_cell.length_b   1.000
_cell.length_c   1.000
_cell.angle_alpha   90.00
_cell.angle_beta   90.00
_cell.angle_gamma   90.00
#
_symmetry.space_group_name_H-M   'P 1'
#
loop_
_entity.id
_entity.type
_entity.pdbx_description
1 polymer ?
#
loop_
_entity_poly.entity_id
_entity_poly.type
_entity_poly.pdbx_seq_one_letter_code
_entity_poly.pdbx_strand_id
1 'polypeptide(L)'
;MRHRAPDPQRDFGLKSMTIPTICVICEILANCYIIWFLMIDFPTRCTRLAVETAGKQTCGMETGAYIIALVSAVMILGGVYYLAKWYIPQQ
;
A
#
# COMPACT_ATOMS: atom_id res chain seq x y z
N MET A 1 -18.03 -46.30 24.47
CA MET A 1 -18.16 -44.84 24.40
C MET A 1 -17.22 -44.35 23.30
N ARG A 2 -17.75 -43.81 22.21
CA ARG A 2 -17.00 -43.47 20.99
C ARG A 2 -16.57 -42.00 21.11
N HIS A 3 -15.29 -41.75 21.39
CA HIS A 3 -14.74 -40.39 21.33
C HIS A 3 -14.82 -39.89 19.88
N ARG A 4 -15.80 -39.03 19.58
CA ARG A 4 -15.78 -38.21 18.37
C ARG A 4 -14.59 -37.26 18.51
N ALA A 5 -13.65 -37.34 17.57
CA ALA A 5 -12.68 -36.27 17.36
C ALA A 5 -13.46 -34.96 17.11
N PRO A 6 -13.02 -33.82 17.66
CA PRO A 6 -13.62 -32.54 17.34
C PRO A 6 -13.41 -32.26 15.85
N ASP A 7 -14.50 -32.03 15.12
CA ASP A 7 -14.46 -31.67 13.71
C ASP A 7 -13.64 -30.37 13.54
N PRO A 8 -12.48 -30.40 12.84
CA PRO A 8 -11.65 -29.22 12.68
C PRO A 8 -12.30 -28.19 11.75
N GLN A 9 -13.38 -28.54 11.05
CA GLN A 9 -13.82 -27.85 9.84
C GLN A 9 -14.66 -26.57 10.05
N ARG A 10 -14.99 -26.20 11.30
CA ARG A 10 -15.94 -25.09 11.56
C ARG A 10 -15.33 -23.69 11.61
N ASP A 11 -14.01 -23.56 11.73
CA ASP A 11 -13.32 -22.25 11.85
C ASP A 11 -12.48 -21.85 10.63
N PHE A 12 -12.37 -22.71 9.61
CA PHE A 12 -11.50 -22.46 8.45
C PHE A 12 -12.03 -21.45 7.43
N GLY A 13 -13.27 -20.98 7.57
CA GLY A 13 -13.89 -20.08 6.60
C GLY A 13 -13.48 -18.60 6.71
N LEU A 14 -13.24 -18.10 7.93
CA LEU A 14 -12.94 -16.68 8.17
C LEU A 14 -11.59 -16.43 8.83
N LYS A 15 -11.06 -17.41 9.58
CA LYS A 15 -9.80 -17.25 10.33
C LYS A 15 -8.55 -17.68 9.54
N SER A 16 -8.75 -18.28 8.37
CA SER A 16 -7.70 -18.93 7.56
C SER A 16 -7.34 -18.19 6.27
N MET A 17 -7.94 -17.02 5.99
CA MET A 17 -7.50 -16.09 4.94
C MET A 17 -6.68 -14.95 5.52
N THR A 18 -5.75 -15.27 6.42
CA THR A 18 -4.76 -14.29 6.88
C THR A 18 -3.78 -14.10 5.75
N ILE A 19 -3.87 -12.95 5.06
CA ILE A 19 -2.88 -12.55 4.05
C ILE A 19 -1.51 -12.60 4.72
N PRO A 20 -0.50 -13.23 4.10
CA PRO A 20 0.84 -13.30 4.66
C PRO A 20 1.34 -11.90 4.99
N THR A 21 1.86 -11.70 6.19
CA THR A 21 2.31 -10.38 6.68
C THR A 21 3.34 -9.76 5.73
N ILE A 22 4.22 -10.58 5.16
CA ILE A 22 5.22 -10.16 4.17
C ILE A 22 4.55 -9.54 2.95
N CYS A 23 3.47 -10.13 2.43
CA CYS A 23 2.75 -9.58 1.28
C CYS A 23 2.16 -8.21 1.60
N VAL A 24 1.57 -8.03 2.80
CA VAL A 24 1.02 -6.74 3.23
C VAL A 24 2.11 -5.69 3.38
N ILE A 25 3.26 -6.06 3.95
CA ILE A 25 4.41 -5.15 4.09
C ILE A 25 4.96 -4.76 2.71
N CYS A 26 5.13 -5.73 1.79
CA CYS A 26 5.58 -5.46 0.43
C CYS A 26 4.62 -4.51 -0.31
N GLU A 27 3.31 -4.71 -0.17
CA GLU A 27 2.29 -3.83 -0.75
C GLU A 27 2.39 -2.41 -0.20
N ILE A 28 2.54 -2.25 1.13
CA ILE A 28 2.74 -0.93 1.75
C ILE A 28 3.98 -0.26 1.18
N LEU A 29 5.12 -0.97 1.12
CA LEU A 29 6.37 -0.42 0.60
C LEU A 29 6.27 -0.03 -0.88
N ALA A 30 5.60 -0.84 -1.70
CA ALA A 30 5.36 -0.52 -3.11
C ALA A 30 4.52 0.76 -3.26
N ASN A 31 3.45 0.91 -2.48
CA ASN A 31 2.62 2.11 -2.51
C ASN A 31 3.35 3.34 -1.96
N CYS A 32 4.20 3.19 -0.93
CA CYS A 32 5.07 4.26 -0.46
C CYS A 32 6.02 4.73 -1.56
N TYR A 33 6.58 3.79 -2.33
CA TYR A 33 7.45 4.12 -3.46
C TYR A 33 6.70 4.85 -4.58
N ILE A 34 5.46 4.46 -4.89
CA ILE A 34 4.62 5.16 -5.87
C ILE A 34 4.39 6.61 -5.44
N ILE A 35 4.02 6.84 -4.17
CA ILE A 35 3.83 8.20 -3.64
C ILE A 35 5.13 9.00 -3.71
N TRP A 36 6.25 8.40 -3.31
CA TRP A 36 7.57 9.03 -3.42
C TRP A 36 7.88 9.45 -4.85
N PHE A 37 7.69 8.53 -5.81
CA PHE A 37 7.98 8.79 -7.21
C PHE A 37 7.12 9.95 -7.75
N LEU A 38 5.82 9.94 -7.47
CA LEU A 38 4.88 10.93 -7.99
C LEU A 38 5.03 12.30 -7.32
N MET A 39 5.30 12.35 -6.02
CA MET A 39 5.32 13.60 -5.26
C MET A 39 6.72 14.20 -5.07
N ILE A 40 7.80 13.42 -5.23
CA ILE A 40 9.16 13.89 -5.00
C ILE A 40 9.99 13.79 -6.27
N ASP A 41 10.18 12.59 -6.81
CA ASP A 41 11.07 12.40 -7.96
C ASP A 41 10.55 13.12 -9.20
N PHE A 42 9.26 13.02 -9.50
CA PHE A 42 8.67 13.65 -10.67
C PHE A 42 8.77 15.19 -10.62
N PRO A 43 8.33 15.89 -9.54
CA PRO A 43 8.53 17.34 -9.43
C PRO A 43 9.99 17.77 -9.47
N THR A 44 10.90 16.99 -8.87
CA THR A 44 12.33 17.27 -8.88
C THR A 44 12.90 17.21 -10.29
N ARG A 45 12.54 16.18 -11.06
CA ARG A 45 12.93 16.06 -12.48
C ARG A 45 12.32 17.18 -13.31
N CYS A 46 11.08 17.57 -13.04
CA CYS A 46 10.45 18.69 -13.73
C CYS A 46 11.13 20.02 -13.46
N THR A 47 11.56 20.24 -12.22
CA THR A 47 12.30 21.44 -11.84
C THR A 47 13.65 21.48 -12.56
N ARG A 48 14.36 20.33 -12.62
CA ARG A 48 15.61 20.22 -13.37
C ARG A 48 15.43 20.51 -14.86
N LEU A 49 14.39 19.96 -15.48
CA LEU A 49 14.10 20.20 -16.90
C LEU A 49 13.80 21.68 -17.16
N ALA A 50 13.05 22.35 -16.27
CA ALA A 50 12.79 23.77 -16.38
C ALA A 50 14.08 24.60 -16.29
N VAL A 51 15.01 24.23 -15.41
CA VAL A 51 16.34 24.88 -15.29
C VAL A 51 17.18 24.64 -16.56
N GLU A 52 17.27 23.40 -17.03
CA GLU A 52 18.07 23.02 -18.21
C GLU A 52 17.55 23.68 -19.50
N THR A 53 16.24 23.93 -19.58
CA THR A 53 15.61 24.57 -20.76
C THR A 53 15.41 26.08 -20.60
N ALA A 54 15.94 26.69 -19.54
CA ALA A 54 15.71 28.10 -19.20
C ALA A 54 14.22 28.50 -19.19
N GLY A 55 13.36 27.59 -18.71
CA GLY A 55 11.92 27.78 -18.61
C GLY A 55 11.14 27.61 -19.93
N LYS A 56 11.78 27.18 -21.02
CA LYS A 56 11.11 27.00 -22.31
C LYS A 56 10.24 25.75 -22.39
N GLN A 57 10.53 24.73 -21.58
CA GLN A 57 9.65 23.57 -21.42
C GLN A 57 9.14 23.48 -19.99
N THR A 58 7.85 23.20 -19.86
CA THR A 58 7.21 22.83 -18.61
C THR A 58 6.86 21.35 -18.66
N CYS A 59 6.97 20.68 -17.52
CA CYS A 59 6.30 19.41 -17.31
C CYS A 59 5.43 19.49 -16.08
N GLY A 60 4.33 18.77 -16.14
CA GLY A 60 3.31 18.72 -15.11
C GLY A 60 2.80 17.30 -14.97
N MET A 61 2.28 17.02 -13.80
CA MET A 61 1.68 15.74 -13.49
C MET A 61 0.20 15.77 -13.89
N GLU A 62 -0.25 14.77 -14.64
CA GLU A 62 -1.67 14.68 -15.01
C GLU A 62 -2.55 14.39 -13.79
N THR A 63 -3.82 14.80 -13.86
CA THR A 63 -4.81 14.54 -12.80
C THR A 63 -4.88 13.06 -12.40
N GLY A 64 -4.72 12.15 -13.35
CA GLY A 64 -4.70 10.71 -13.11
C GLY A 64 -3.63 10.26 -12.11
N ALA A 65 -2.46 10.89 -12.11
CA ALA A 65 -1.39 10.55 -11.17
C ALA A 65 -1.70 10.99 -9.73
N TYR A 66 -2.44 12.10 -9.53
CA TYR A 66 -2.94 12.45 -8.19
C TYR A 66 -3.95 11.44 -7.67
N ILE A 67 -4.79 10.88 -8.55
CA ILE A 67 -5.73 9.81 -8.19
C ILE A 67 -4.97 8.55 -7.77
N ILE A 68 -3.93 8.17 -8.52
CA ILE A 68 -3.06 7.03 -8.17
C ILE A 68 -2.42 7.24 -6.80
N ALA A 69 -1.85 8.42 -6.53
CA ALA A 69 -1.27 8.73 -5.23
C ALA A 69 -2.30 8.61 -4.09
N LEU A 70 -3.54 9.05 -4.31
CA LEU A 70 -4.62 8.94 -3.33
C LEU A 70 -5.02 7.47 -3.08
N VAL A 71 -5.16 6.67 -4.14
CA VAL A 71 -5.43 5.22 -4.00
C VAL A 71 -4.29 4.53 -3.26
N SER A 72 -3.03 4.84 -3.60
CA SER A 72 -1.88 4.29 -2.89
C SER A 72 -1.86 4.66 -1.41
N ALA A 73 -2.24 5.89 -1.06
CA ALA A 73 -2.36 6.30 0.34
C ALA A 73 -3.44 5.50 1.09
N VAL A 74 -4.59 5.25 0.45
CA VAL A 74 -5.67 4.41 1.01
C VAL A 74 -5.19 2.97 1.20
N MET A 75 -4.44 2.41 0.24
CA MET A 75 -3.87 1.05 0.34
C MET A 75 -2.88 0.92 1.49
N ILE A 76 -2.03 1.93 1.71
CA ILE A 76 -1.10 1.98 2.85
C ILE A 76 -1.88 1.98 4.16
N LEU A 77 -2.88 2.86 4.30
CA LEU A 77 -3.69 2.94 5.51
C LEU A 77 -4.44 1.63 5.77
N GLY A 78 -4.99 1.00 4.73
CA GLY A 78 -5.65 -0.30 4.82
C GLY A 78 -4.69 -1.41 5.27
N GLY A 79 -3.48 -1.45 4.70
CA GLY A 79 -2.44 -2.40 5.10
C GLY A 79 -1.98 -2.21 6.54
N VAL A 80 -1.75 -0.96 6.96
CA VAL A 80 -1.37 -0.63 8.35
C VAL A 80 -2.49 -0.99 9.32
N TYR A 81 -3.75 -0.67 8.99
CA TYR A 81 -4.91 -1.06 9.80
C TYR A 81 -5.04 -2.57 9.92
N TYR A 82 -4.86 -3.31 8.83
CA TYR A 82 -4.87 -4.76 8.83
C TYR A 82 -3.77 -5.33 9.76
N LEU A 83 -2.54 -4.82 9.65
CA LEU A 83 -1.44 -5.23 10.52
C LEU A 83 -1.75 -4.90 11.99
N ALA A 84 -2.27 -3.71 12.27
CA ALA A 84 -2.63 -3.29 13.61
C ALA A 84 -3.71 -4.19 14.23
N LYS A 85 -4.76 -4.51 13.46
CA LYS A 85 -5.89 -5.32 13.94
C LYS A 85 -5.51 -6.77 14.26
N TRP A 86 -4.61 -7.35 13.46
CA TRP A 86 -4.30 -8.79 13.54
C TRP A 86 -2.99 -9.11 14.25
N TYR A 87 -2.05 -8.15 14.36
CA TYR A 87 -0.70 -8.40 14.89
C TYR A 87 -0.30 -7.52 16.07
N ILE A 88 -1.00 -6.41 16.36
CA ILE A 88 -0.80 -5.68 17.61
C ILE A 88 -1.77 -6.28 18.64
N PRO A 89 -1.28 -6.84 19.77
CA PRO A 89 -2.16 -7.37 20.80
C PRO A 89 -3.03 -6.22 21.33
N GLN A 90 -4.35 -6.36 21.21
CA GLN A 90 -5.27 -5.49 21.94
C GLN A 90 -5.14 -5.85 23.43
N GLN A 91 -4.38 -5.03 24.17
CA GLN A 91 -4.30 -5.10 25.63
C GLN A 91 -5.65 -4.73 26.26
#